data_AF-A0A6B3F8H4-F1
#
_entry.id   AF-A0A6B3F8H4-F1
#
_cell.length_a   1.000
_cell.length_b   1.000
_cell.length_c   1.000
_cell.angle_alpha   90.00
_cell.angle_beta   90.00
_cell.angle_gamma   90.00
#
_symmetry.space_group_name_H-M   'P 1'
#
loop_
_entity.id
_entity.type
_entity.pdbx_description
1 polymer ?
#
loop_
_entity_poly.entity_id
_entity_poly.type
_entity_poly.pdbx_seq_one_letter_code
_entity_poly.pdbx_strand_id
1 'polypeptide(L)'
;DGYLAPLREICELAERYDAMVMVDDSHAVGFVGENGRGTPELAGVSDRVDIITGTLGKALGGASGGYVAARAEIVALLRQRSRPYL
;
A
#
# COMPACT_ATOMS: atom_id res chain seq x y z
N ASP A 1 -14.11 -4.10 10.72
CA ASP A 1 -14.22 -3.25 11.94
C ASP A 1 -14.19 -1.74 11.65
N GLY A 2 -13.79 -1.29 10.45
CA GLY A 2 -13.94 0.12 10.04
C GLY A 2 -12.92 1.08 10.66
N TYR A 3 -11.95 0.56 11.41
CA TYR A 3 -10.84 1.33 11.96
C TYR A 3 -9.78 1.59 10.89
N LEU A 4 -9.22 2.79 10.93
CA LEU A 4 -8.06 3.18 10.14
C LEU A 4 -6.80 3.00 10.98
N ALA A 5 -5.75 2.44 10.37
CA ALA A 5 -4.47 2.32 11.03
C ALA A 5 -3.86 3.71 11.32
N PRO A 6 -3.16 3.90 12.45
CA PRO A 6 -2.46 5.14 12.78
C PRO A 6 -1.19 5.27 11.92
N LEU A 7 -1.36 5.50 10.62
CA LEU A 7 -0.26 5.43 9.65
C LEU A 7 0.81 6.50 9.88
N ARG A 8 0.46 7.66 10.46
CA ARG A 8 1.44 8.69 10.80
C ARG A 8 2.40 8.20 11.86
N GLU A 9 1.87 7.65 12.94
CA GLU A 9 2.60 7.10 14.08
C GLU A 9 3.43 5.89 13.66
N ILE A 10 2.89 5.04 12.77
CA ILE A 10 3.63 3.91 12.20
C ILE A 10 4.83 4.41 11.37
N CYS A 11 4.65 5.40 10.51
CA CYS A 11 5.75 5.98 9.72
C CYS A 11 6.80 6.65 10.61
N GLU A 12 6.38 7.35 11.68
CA GLU A 12 7.30 7.95 12.65
C GLU A 12 8.16 6.89 13.37
N LEU A 13 7.55 5.76 13.75
CA LEU A 13 8.29 4.64 14.32
C LEU A 13 9.23 4.02 13.29
N ALA A 14 8.77 3.83 12.06
CA ALA A 14 9.58 3.25 11.00
C ALA A 14 10.84 4.09 10.71
N GLU A 15 10.71 5.42 10.63
CA GLU A 15 11.85 6.34 10.51
C GLU A 15 12.80 6.26 11.71
N ARG A 16 12.26 6.15 12.93
CA ARG A 16 13.08 6.03 14.15
C ARG A 16 13.91 4.75 14.19
N TYR A 17 13.37 3.65 13.65
CA TYR A 17 13.96 2.32 13.73
C TYR A 17 14.59 1.85 12.41
N ASP A 18 14.71 2.74 11.42
CA ASP A 18 15.23 2.43 10.08
C ASP A 18 14.51 1.22 9.45
N ALA A 19 13.18 1.22 9.54
CA ALA A 19 12.32 0.17 9.04
C ALA A 19 11.55 0.64 7.79
N MET A 20 11.24 -0.30 6.90
CA MET A 20 10.33 -0.05 5.78
C MET A 20 8.87 -0.15 6.21
N VAL A 21 8.01 0.63 5.58
CA VAL A 21 6.55 0.58 5.76
C VAL A 21 5.88 -0.05 4.55
N MET A 22 5.09 -1.11 4.81
CA MET A 22 4.19 -1.70 3.82
C MET A 22 2.74 -1.54 4.28
N VAL A 23 1.87 -1.09 3.37
CA VAL A 23 0.43 -0.95 3.62
C VAL A 23 -0.35 -1.83 2.66
N ASP A 24 -1.19 -2.73 3.19
CA ASP A 24 -2.26 -3.37 2.41
C ASP A 24 -3.52 -2.50 2.47
N ASP A 25 -3.84 -1.93 1.32
CA ASP A 25 -4.92 -0.95 1.17
C ASP A 25 -6.13 -1.51 0.41
N SER A 26 -6.24 -2.85 0.35
CA SER A 26 -7.28 -3.58 -0.37
C SER A 26 -8.71 -3.14 -0.04
N HIS A 27 -8.95 -2.65 1.17
CA HIS A 27 -10.27 -2.23 1.65
C HIS A 27 -10.52 -0.71 1.55
N ALA A 28 -9.59 0.06 0.98
CA ALA A 28 -9.67 1.52 0.98
C ALA A 28 -9.38 2.13 -0.40
N VAL A 29 -8.50 1.49 -1.19
CA VAL A 29 -8.21 1.94 -2.55
C VAL A 29 -9.49 2.05 -3.38
N GLY A 30 -9.62 3.13 -4.14
CA GLY A 30 -10.76 3.43 -5.01
C GLY A 30 -11.85 4.29 -4.35
N PHE A 31 -11.82 4.52 -3.03
CA PHE A 31 -12.86 5.34 -2.38
C PHE A 31 -12.43 6.07 -1.09
N VAL A 32 -11.23 5.80 -0.55
CA VAL A 32 -10.67 6.51 0.60
C VAL A 32 -9.58 7.48 0.13
N GLY A 33 -9.49 8.65 0.78
CA GLY A 33 -8.62 9.75 0.34
C GLY A 33 -9.31 10.63 -0.71
N GLU A 34 -8.80 11.85 -0.92
CA GLU A 34 -9.42 12.83 -1.81
C GLU A 34 -9.52 12.33 -3.25
N ASN A 35 -8.51 11.58 -3.72
CA ASN A 35 -8.46 11.03 -5.07
C ASN A 35 -8.70 9.51 -5.11
N GLY A 36 -9.16 8.92 -4.01
CA GLY A 36 -9.37 7.48 -3.90
C GLY A 36 -8.06 6.67 -3.87
N ARG A 37 -6.91 7.28 -3.55
CA ARG A 37 -5.62 6.57 -3.50
C ARG A 37 -5.45 5.72 -2.23
N GLY A 38 -6.37 5.89 -1.28
CA GLY A 38 -6.56 5.04 -0.13
C GLY A 38 -5.98 5.60 1.17
N THR A 39 -5.68 4.74 2.14
CA THR A 39 -5.36 5.19 3.50
C THR A 39 -4.08 6.02 3.63
N PRO A 40 -3.00 5.80 2.86
CA PRO A 40 -1.81 6.67 2.91
C PRO A 40 -2.07 8.10 2.42
N GLU A 41 -3.00 8.28 1.47
CA GLU A 41 -3.42 9.62 1.00
C GLU A 41 -4.23 10.31 2.07
N LEU A 42 -5.22 9.62 2.65
CA LEU A 42 -6.04 10.15 3.75
C LEU A 42 -5.18 10.58 4.95
N ALA A 43 -4.18 9.79 5.30
CA ALA A 43 -3.26 10.09 6.40
C ALA A 43 -2.18 11.14 6.03
N GLY A 44 -2.03 11.51 4.76
CA GLY A 44 -1.01 12.46 4.30
C GLY A 44 0.42 11.92 4.46
N VAL A 45 0.61 10.61 4.27
CA VAL A 45 1.90 9.92 4.43
C VAL A 45 2.28 9.09 3.21
N SER A 46 1.68 9.38 2.05
CA SER A 46 1.92 8.61 0.81
C SER A 46 3.40 8.50 0.45
N ASP A 47 4.18 9.57 0.66
CA ASP A 47 5.63 9.60 0.37
C ASP A 47 6.49 8.89 1.44
N ARG A 48 5.88 8.43 2.54
CA ARG A 48 6.54 7.74 3.67
C ARG A 48 6.27 6.24 3.67
N VAL A 49 5.43 5.74 2.75
CA VAL A 49 5.14 4.30 2.59
C VAL A 49 5.98 3.74 1.46
N ASP A 50 6.78 2.70 1.74
CA ASP A 50 7.69 2.10 0.76
C ASP A 50 6.99 1.16 -0.20
N ILE A 51 5.98 0.44 0.28
CA ILE A 51 5.27 -0.59 -0.47
C ILE A 51 3.78 -0.47 -0.20
N ILE A 52 2.98 -0.35 -1.26
CA ILE A 52 1.53 -0.41 -1.20
C ILE A 52 1.08 -1.67 -1.92
N THR A 53 0.23 -2.46 -1.28
CA THR A 53 -0.44 -3.59 -1.92
C THR A 53 -1.94 -3.35 -1.95
N GLY A 54 -2.61 -3.93 -2.94
CA GLY A 54 -4.06 -3.87 -3.03
C GLY A 54 -4.62 -4.94 -3.94
N THR A 55 -5.94 -5.09 -3.90
CA THR A 55 -6.68 -5.98 -4.79
C THR A 55 -7.50 -5.19 -5.80
N LEU A 56 -7.61 -5.74 -7.01
CA LEU A 56 -8.51 -5.23 -8.04
C LEU A 56 -9.96 -5.74 -7.86
N GLY A 57 -10.17 -6.74 -7.00
CA GLY A 57 -11.46 -7.43 -6.82
C GLY A 57 -12.46 -6.80 -5.88
N LYS A 58 -12.23 -5.56 -5.45
CA LYS A 58 -13.13 -4.83 -4.55
C LYS A 58 -13.63 -3.55 -5.22
N ALA A 59 -13.33 -2.40 -4.63
CA ALA A 59 -13.81 -1.10 -5.10
C ALA A 59 -13.28 -0.71 -6.49
N LEU A 60 -12.23 -1.37 -6.99
CA LEU A 60 -11.70 -1.19 -8.35
C LEU A 60 -12.45 -2.02 -9.40
N GLY A 61 -13.78 -2.05 -9.31
CA GLY A 61 -14.66 -2.65 -10.33
C GLY A 61 -14.80 -4.18 -10.26
N GLY A 62 -14.42 -4.82 -9.16
CA GLY A 62 -14.61 -6.27 -8.97
C GLY A 62 -13.79 -7.17 -9.90
N ALA A 63 -12.71 -6.65 -10.49
CA ALA A 63 -11.84 -7.40 -11.40
C ALA A 63 -11.00 -8.47 -10.66
N SER A 64 -10.37 -9.39 -11.38
CA SER A 64 -9.46 -10.36 -10.73
C SER A 64 -8.04 -9.81 -10.60
N GLY A 65 -7.36 -10.14 -9.49
CA GLY A 65 -5.94 -9.87 -9.29
C GLY A 65 -5.61 -8.92 -8.14
N GLY A 66 -4.32 -8.67 -8.00
CA GLY A 66 -3.76 -7.73 -7.03
C GLY A 66 -2.51 -7.06 -7.59
N TYR A 67 -2.03 -6.05 -6.91
CA TYR A 67 -0.87 -5.28 -7.32
C TYR A 67 0.04 -4.96 -6.14
N VAL A 68 1.29 -4.63 -6.46
CA VAL A 68 2.27 -4.03 -5.58
C VAL A 68 2.78 -2.76 -6.26
N ALA A 69 2.66 -1.62 -5.59
CA ALA A 69 3.25 -0.35 -5.99
C ALA A 69 4.38 0.00 -5.02
N ALA A 70 5.57 0.24 -5.55
CA ALA A 70 6.77 0.52 -4.77
C ALA A 70 7.82 1.18 -5.68
N ARG A 71 8.98 1.53 -5.12
CA ARG A 71 10.16 1.97 -5.88
C ARG A 71 10.57 0.93 -6.93
N ALA A 72 11.17 1.38 -8.02
CA ALA A 72 11.48 0.53 -9.19
C ALA A 72 12.36 -0.67 -8.83
N GLU A 73 13.30 -0.50 -7.90
CA GLU A 73 14.23 -1.52 -7.42
C GLU A 73 13.49 -2.63 -6.67
N ILE A 74 12.49 -2.26 -5.85
CA ILE A 74 11.64 -3.21 -5.11
C ILE A 74 10.78 -3.99 -6.11
N VAL A 75 10.15 -3.30 -7.06
CA VAL A 75 9.34 -3.96 -8.10
C VAL A 75 10.19 -4.93 -8.92
N ALA A 76 11.39 -4.53 -9.34
CA ALA A 76 12.31 -5.38 -10.10
C ALA A 76 12.70 -6.63 -9.30
N LEU A 77 13.03 -6.47 -8.01
CA LEU A 77 13.36 -7.58 -7.12
C LEU A 77 12.19 -8.56 -6.98
N LEU A 78 10.98 -8.06 -6.73
CA LEU A 78 9.78 -8.88 -6.59
C LEU A 78 9.46 -9.65 -7.88
N ARG A 79 9.59 -9.02 -9.06
CA ARG A 79 9.39 -9.70 -10.35
C ARG A 79 10.35 -10.87 -10.55
N GLN A 80 11.60 -10.74 -10.07
CA GLN A 80 12.61 -11.79 -10.24
C GLN A 80 12.53 -12.89 -9.18
N ARG A 81 12.06 -12.58 -7.96
CA ARG A 81 12.17 -13.48 -6.79
C ARG A 81 10.84 -14.04 -6.28
N SER A 82 9.72 -13.40 -6.60
CA SER A 82 8.41 -13.86 -6.13
C SER A 82 7.91 -15.03 -6.96
N ARG A 83 7.90 -16.24 -6.38
CA ARG A 83 7.38 -17.45 -7.03
C ARG A 83 5.95 -17.30 -7.60
N PRO A 84 5.00 -16.63 -6.92
CA PRO A 84 3.64 -16.46 -7.45
C PRO A 84 3.54 -15.48 -8.63
N TYR A 85 4.61 -14.75 -8.95
CA TYR A 85 4.63 -13.83 -10.10
C TYR A 85 4.99 -14.54 -11.41
N LEU A 86 5.66 -15.69 -11.33
CA LEU A 86 6.08 -16.52 -12.46
C LEU A 86 5.00 -17.54 -12.85
#